data_AF-A0A963XLK0-F1
#
_entry.id   AF-A0A963XLK0-F1
#
_cell.length_a   1.000
_cell.length_b   1.000
_cell.length_c   1.000
_cell.angle_alpha   90.00
_cell.angle_beta   90.00
_cell.angle_gamma   90.00
#
_symmetry.space_group_name_H-M   'P 1'
#
loop_
_entity.id
_entity.type
_entity.pdbx_description
1 polymer ?
#
loop_
_entity_poly.entity_id
_entity_poly.type
_entity_poly.pdbx_seq_one_letter_code
_entity_poly.pdbx_strand_id
1 'polypeptide(L)' 'KGCDWIVANDVSPATGIMGGAENAVTILSDEGADVWPRLPKDEVARRLALKIASALGGAA' A
#
# COMPACT_ATOMS: atom_id res chain seq x y z
N LYS A 1 -0.55 -4.73 17.12
CA LYS A 1 0.15 -5.21 15.91
C LYS A 1 1.61 -4.78 15.84
N GLY A 2 2.08 -3.78 16.62
CA GLY A 2 3.53 -3.55 16.85
C GLY A 2 4.37 -3.38 15.58
N CYS A 3 3.72 -3.02 14.47
CA CYS A 3 4.29 -2.92 13.15
C CYS A 3 4.27 -1.46 12.74
N ASP A 4 5.30 -1.02 12.03
CA ASP A 4 5.45 0.39 11.64
C ASP A 4 4.28 0.85 10.77
N TRP A 5 3.82 -0.02 9.86
CA TRP A 5 2.71 0.26 8.95
C TRP A 5 1.69 -0.87 8.85
N ILE A 6 0.46 -0.49 8.50
CA ILE A 6 -0.59 -1.39 8.03
C ILE A 6 -0.95 -0.99 6.59
N VAL A 7 -0.87 -1.95 5.67
CA VAL A 7 -1.33 -1.79 4.29
C VAL A 7 -2.79 -2.25 4.23
N ALA A 8 -3.73 -1.31 4.12
CA ALA A 8 -5.15 -1.59 4.06
C ALA A 8 -5.66 -1.47 2.62
N ASN A 9 -6.55 -2.36 2.20
CA ASN A 9 -7.26 -2.26 0.94
C ASN A 9 -8.70 -2.79 1.09
N ASP A 10 -9.63 -2.18 0.37
CA ASP A 10 -11.01 -2.66 0.30
C ASP A 10 -11.06 -3.90 -0.61
N VAL A 11 -11.43 -5.05 -0.05
CA VAL A 11 -11.57 -6.33 -0.75
C VAL A 11 -13.03 -6.72 -0.97
N SER A 12 -13.98 -5.81 -0.73
CA SER A 12 -15.39 -6.11 -0.92
C SER A 12 -15.69 -6.52 -2.38
N PRO A 13 -16.57 -7.50 -2.61
CA PRO A 13 -16.84 -8.01 -3.96
C PRO A 13 -17.24 -6.93 -4.97
N ALA A 14 -17.90 -5.87 -4.51
CA ALA A 14 -18.34 -4.74 -5.31
C ALA A 14 -17.18 -3.95 -5.97
N THR A 15 -15.96 -4.06 -5.45
CA THR A 15 -14.80 -3.34 -6.00
C THR A 15 -14.13 -4.05 -7.17
N GLY A 16 -14.36 -5.37 -7.34
CA GLY A 16 -13.67 -6.20 -8.33
C GLY A 16 -12.14 -6.33 -8.12
N ILE A 17 -11.62 -5.98 -6.95
CA ILE A 17 -10.17 -5.91 -6.68
C ILE A 17 -9.55 -7.29 -6.44
N MET A 18 -10.32 -8.23 -5.88
CA MET A 18 -9.87 -9.60 -5.66
C MET A 18 -9.67 -10.31 -7.00
N GLY A 19 -8.40 -10.57 -7.35
CA GLY A 19 -7.99 -11.13 -8.65
C GLY A 19 -7.78 -10.09 -9.78
N GLY A 20 -8.12 -8.81 -9.58
CA GLY A 20 -7.95 -7.74 -10.58
C GLY A 20 -6.50 -7.27 -10.75
N ALA A 21 -6.23 -6.46 -11.78
CA ALA A 21 -4.88 -5.90 -12.03
C ALA A 21 -4.58 -4.63 -11.22
N GLU A 22 -5.59 -4.05 -10.57
CA GLU A 22 -5.48 -2.78 -9.86
C GLU A 22 -5.85 -2.92 -8.38
N ASN A 23 -5.40 -1.97 -7.56
CA ASN A 23 -5.76 -1.87 -6.15
C ASN A 23 -5.81 -0.40 -5.70
N ALA A 24 -6.66 -0.10 -4.71
CA ALA A 24 -6.64 1.16 -3.99
C ALA A 24 -6.20 0.85 -2.55
N VAL A 25 -5.13 1.49 -2.09
CA VAL A 25 -4.43 1.14 -0.86
C VAL A 25 -4.36 2.35 0.06
N THR A 26 -4.52 2.12 1.36
CA THR A 26 -4.21 3.11 2.40
C THR A 26 -3.11 2.57 3.28
N ILE A 27 -2.02 3.33 3.44
CA ILE A 27 -0.95 3.01 4.37
C ILE A 27 -1.24 3.73 5.69
N LEU A 28 -1.47 2.96 6.74
CA LEU A 28 -1.69 3.47 8.09
C LEU A 28 -0.39 3.37 8.88
N SER A 29 -0.01 4.44 9.55
CA SER A 29 1.12 4.52 10.47
C SER A 29 0.73 5.31 11.72
N ASP A 30 1.65 5.44 12.67
CA ASP A 30 1.44 6.28 13.86
C ASP A 30 1.29 7.77 13.51
N GLU A 31 1.82 8.20 12.36
CA GLU A 31 1.69 9.57 11.84
C GLU A 31 0.37 9.82 11.09
N GLY A 32 -0.38 8.76 10.73
CA GLY A 32 -1.69 8.87 10.10
C GLY A 32 -1.90 7.95 8.91
N ALA A 33 -2.78 8.38 7.98
CA ALA A 33 -3.20 7.60 6.83
C ALA A 33 -2.74 8.25 5.51
N ASP A 34 -1.96 7.52 4.71
CA ASP A 34 -1.57 7.88 3.35
C ASP A 34 -2.42 7.10 2.34
N VAL A 35 -3.32 7.80 1.66
CA VAL A 35 -4.30 7.21 0.73
C VAL A 35 -3.74 7.24 -0.68
N TRP A 36 -3.56 6.06 -1.26
CA TRP A 36 -3.18 5.91 -2.66
C TRP A 36 -4.43 5.70 -3.52
N PRO A 37 -4.54 6.39 -4.67
CA PRO A 37 -5.65 6.18 -5.59
C PRO A 37 -5.62 4.74 -6.12
N ARG A 38 -6.66 4.37 -6.88
CA ARG A 38 -6.65 3.11 -7.62
C ARG A 38 -5.48 3.13 -8.61
N LEU A 39 -4.59 2.15 -8.49
CA LEU A 39 -3.37 2.03 -9.27
C LEU A 39 -3.18 0.58 -9.72
N PRO A 40 -2.44 0.36 -10.82
CA PRO A 40 -1.91 -0.95 -11.18
C PRO A 40 -1.13 -1.59 -10.01
N LYS A 41 -1.30 -2.91 -9.82
CA LYS A 41 -0.69 -3.64 -8.69
C LYS A 41 0.83 -3.64 -8.72
N ASP A 42 1.43 -3.60 -9.90
CA ASP A 42 2.87 -3.42 -10.10
C ASP A 42 3.36 -2.05 -9.61
N GLU A 43 2.60 -0.98 -9.89
CA GLU A 43 2.90 0.35 -9.38
C GLU A 43 2.74 0.44 -7.86
N VAL A 44 1.69 -0.19 -7.29
CA VAL A 44 1.53 -0.31 -5.83
C VAL A 44 2.72 -1.06 -5.21
N ALA A 45 3.13 -2.18 -5.81
CA ALA A 45 4.27 -2.96 -5.34
C ALA A 45 5.58 -2.15 -5.39
N ARG A 46 5.82 -1.42 -6.48
CA ARG A 46 7.00 -0.55 -6.64
C ARG A 46 7.04 0.53 -5.57
N ARG A 47 5.92 1.21 -5.31
CA ARG A 47 5.84 2.24 -4.26
C ARG A 47 6.08 1.66 -2.87
N LEU A 48 5.48 0.50 -2.55
CA LEU A 48 5.70 -0.19 -1.28
C LEU A 48 7.17 -0.56 -1.09
N ALA A 49 7.81 -1.14 -2.11
CA ALA A 49 9.21 -1.53 -2.06
C ALA A 49 10.12 -0.31 -1.77
N LEU A 50 9.89 0.81 -2.47
CA LEU A 50 10.64 2.05 -2.23
C LEU A 50 10.41 2.60 -0.82
N LYS A 51 9.16 2.59 -0.33
CA LYS A 51 8.83 3.06 1.02
C LYS A 51 9.55 2.21 2.08
N ILE A 52 9.53 0.88 1.93
CA ILE A 52 10.21 -0.06 2.82
C ILE A 52 11.73 0.15 2.78
N ALA A 53 12.32 0.27 1.59
CA ALA A 53 13.76 0.51 1.43
C ALA A 53 14.18 1.81 2.14
N SER A 54 13.42 2.89 1.94
CA SER A 54 13.67 4.17 2.60
C SER A 54 13.59 4.08 4.12
N ALA A 55 12.61 3.35 4.68
CA ALA A 55 12.49 3.18 6.12
C ALA A 55 13.60 2.31 6.73
N LEU A 56 14.12 1.33 5.99
CA LEU A 56 15.21 0.46 6.45
C LEU A 56 16.61 1.09 6.27
N GLY A 57 16.70 2.36 5.84
CA GLY A 57 17.97 3.06 5.65
C GLY A 57 18.66 2.77 4.31
N GLY A 58 17.96 2.13 3.37
CA GLY A 58 18.36 2.11 1.96
C GLY A 58 18.07 3.47 1.35
N ALA A 59 19.04 4.39 1.44
CA ALA A 59 18.99 5.63 0.66
C ALA A 59 18.99 5.29 -0.83
N ALA A 60 18.14 6.00 -1.59
CA ALA A 60 18.31 6.17 -3.03
C ALA A 60 19.56 7.01 -3.32
#